data_AF-A0A9Q3L592-F1
#
_entry.id   AF-A0A9Q3L592-F1
#
_cell.length_a   1.000
_cell.length_b   1.000
_cell.length_c   1.000
_cell.angle_alpha   90.00
_cell.angle_beta   90.00
_cell.angle_gamma   90.00
#
_symmetry.space_group_name_H-M   'P 1'
#
loop_
_entity.id
_entity.type
_entity.pdbx_description
1 polymer ?
#
loop_
_entity_poly.entity_id
_entity_poly.type
_entity_poly.pdbx_seq_one_letter_code
_entity_poly.pdbx_strand_id
1 'polypeptide(L)'
;MKVSCAAQVFSQRVGAIMKRLTSISSPSVLSDFNSPEDTGQLCLFIDNLFDSANGSTIKPSVGKDLRGAVTVNSPHWEFWKKALIVLESMEYETKTKKQVPSVTNWIKTIKGLQILCKRLLKDGFKCILLRNFNQDPIENFFGSIRSHGVRNIKPTCANFISSFKSLVINNLTSSHSIGSNCENDDCNGVLDNLKEFLFNDNLTGIHPLEDAEDAIITLEIPIPNQQPYASINSNSRAYVTGWVMKKIKKITKNCNHCMTTMHSDAVLKEHMVIQA
;
A
#
# COMPACT_ATOMS: atom_id res chain seq x y z
N MET A 1 12.90 -10.50 -1.24
CA MET A 1 12.34 -9.95 0.01
C MET A 1 11.03 -9.29 -0.35
N LYS A 2 9.87 -9.82 0.07
CA LYS A 2 8.55 -9.35 -0.41
C LYS A 2 7.94 -8.35 0.56
N VAL A 3 8.08 -7.05 0.27
CA VAL A 3 7.44 -5.97 1.07
C VAL A 3 5.92 -6.08 1.01
N SER A 4 5.37 -6.54 -0.13
CA SER A 4 3.94 -6.73 -0.34
C SER A 4 3.29 -7.64 0.72
N CYS A 5 3.95 -8.73 1.12
CA CYS A 5 3.41 -9.61 2.16
C CYS A 5 3.29 -8.89 3.51
N ALA A 6 4.29 -8.10 3.90
CA ALA A 6 4.25 -7.34 5.14
C ALA A 6 3.16 -6.24 5.10
N ALA A 7 3.07 -5.51 4.00
CA ALA A 7 2.05 -4.47 3.80
C ALA A 7 0.62 -5.05 3.82
N GLN A 8 0.41 -6.26 3.30
CA GLN A 8 -0.89 -6.94 3.33
C GLN A 8 -1.29 -7.36 4.76
N VAL A 9 -0.34 -7.89 5.54
CA VAL A 9 -0.58 -8.29 6.94
C VAL A 9 -0.95 -7.07 7.80
N PHE A 10 -0.19 -5.97 7.69
CA PHE A 10 -0.45 -4.74 8.41
C PHE A 10 -1.34 -3.79 7.63
N SER A 11 -2.43 -4.29 7.06
CA SER A 11 -3.36 -3.47 6.28
C SER A 11 -4.56 -3.00 7.09
N GLN A 12 -5.14 -1.87 6.67
CA GLN A 12 -6.40 -1.35 7.21
C GLN A 12 -7.49 -2.42 7.29
N ARG A 13 -7.59 -3.25 6.25
CA ARG A 13 -8.61 -4.29 6.14
C ARG A 13 -8.42 -5.38 7.19
N VAL A 14 -7.19 -5.86 7.37
CA VAL A 14 -6.88 -6.87 8.39
C VAL A 14 -7.21 -6.32 9.78
N GLY A 15 -6.70 -5.13 10.12
CA GLY A 15 -6.94 -4.51 11.42
C GLY A 15 -8.43 -4.26 11.69
N ALA A 16 -9.17 -3.72 10.73
CA ALA A 16 -10.60 -3.44 10.87
C ALA A 16 -11.44 -4.72 11.01
N ILE A 17 -11.13 -5.77 10.24
CA ILE A 17 -11.82 -7.05 10.35
C ILE A 17 -11.53 -7.70 11.70
N MET A 18 -10.27 -7.69 12.16
CA MET A 18 -9.92 -8.22 13.49
C MET A 18 -10.73 -7.54 14.59
N LYS A 19 -10.76 -6.20 14.63
CA LYS A 19 -11.55 -5.47 15.62
C LYS A 19 -13.04 -5.78 15.54
N ARG A 20 -13.60 -5.88 14.33
CA ARG A 20 -15.00 -6.24 14.12
C ARG A 20 -15.31 -7.66 14.58
N LEU A 21 -14.46 -8.62 14.25
CA LEU A 21 -14.64 -10.01 14.69
C LEU A 21 -14.57 -10.11 16.20
N THR A 22 -13.64 -9.37 16.83
CA THR A 22 -13.57 -9.31 18.28
C THR A 22 -14.87 -8.80 18.91
N SER A 23 -15.47 -7.74 18.36
CA SER A 23 -16.68 -7.15 18.94
C SER A 23 -17.96 -7.99 18.79
N ILE A 24 -18.02 -8.89 17.81
CA ILE A 24 -19.21 -9.73 17.55
C ILE A 24 -19.05 -11.18 18.02
N SER A 25 -17.86 -11.57 18.46
CA SER A 25 -17.58 -12.94 18.91
C SER A 25 -18.05 -13.16 20.34
N SER A 26 -18.46 -14.38 20.65
CA SER A 26 -18.80 -14.76 22.02
C SER A 26 -17.55 -14.79 22.90
N PRO A 27 -17.67 -14.55 24.22
CA PRO A 27 -16.55 -14.63 25.15
C PRO A 27 -15.79 -15.97 25.10
N SER A 28 -16.49 -17.07 24.80
CA SER A 28 -15.92 -18.42 24.66
C SER A 28 -15.00 -18.59 23.45
N VAL A 29 -15.19 -17.79 22.40
CA VAL A 29 -14.31 -17.80 21.21
C VAL A 29 -13.13 -16.86 21.44
N LEU A 30 -13.36 -15.76 22.14
CA LEU A 30 -12.31 -14.78 22.47
C LEU A 30 -11.29 -15.33 23.48
N SER A 31 -11.67 -16.27 24.33
CA SER A 31 -10.75 -16.89 25.31
C SER A 31 -9.60 -17.66 24.68
N ASP A 32 -9.71 -18.06 23.40
CA ASP A 32 -8.65 -18.75 22.67
C ASP A 32 -7.57 -17.79 22.13
N PHE A 33 -7.81 -16.48 22.18
CA PHE A 33 -6.92 -15.46 21.63
C PHE A 33 -6.40 -14.51 22.70
N ASN A 34 -5.10 -14.21 22.65
CA ASN A 34 -4.50 -13.16 23.48
C ASN A 34 -4.71 -11.80 22.81
N SER A 35 -5.58 -10.96 23.37
CA SER A 35 -5.76 -9.56 22.97
C SER A 35 -5.96 -9.34 21.45
N PRO A 36 -6.97 -9.97 20.82
CA PRO A 36 -7.21 -9.82 19.37
C PRO A 36 -7.59 -8.39 18.97
N GLU A 37 -8.23 -7.62 19.87
CA GLU A 37 -8.50 -6.19 19.64
C GLU A 37 -7.22 -5.36 19.57
N ASP A 38 -6.28 -5.57 20.50
CA ASP A 38 -5.00 -4.84 20.54
C ASP A 38 -4.17 -5.13 19.30
N THR A 39 -4.18 -6.38 18.83
CA THR A 39 -3.52 -6.77 17.58
C THR A 39 -4.15 -6.06 16.37
N GLY A 40 -5.48 -6.00 16.32
CA GLY A 40 -6.18 -5.23 15.29
C GLY A 40 -5.83 -3.74 15.33
N GLN A 41 -5.70 -3.17 16.53
CA GLN A 41 -5.29 -1.78 16.72
C GLN A 41 -3.84 -1.54 16.27
N LEU A 42 -2.94 -2.49 16.55
CA LEU A 42 -1.55 -2.45 16.06
C LEU A 42 -1.50 -2.50 14.53
N CYS A 43 -2.27 -3.37 13.88
CA CYS A 43 -2.35 -3.43 12.42
C CYS A 43 -2.79 -2.09 11.82
N LEU A 44 -3.82 -1.47 12.38
CA LEU A 44 -4.29 -0.14 11.95
C LEU A 44 -3.25 0.95 12.19
N PHE A 45 -2.50 0.86 13.29
CA PHE A 45 -1.42 1.81 13.58
C PHE A 45 -0.29 1.69 12.56
N ILE A 46 0.20 0.48 12.28
CA ILE A 46 1.29 0.25 11.33
C ILE A 46 0.86 0.59 9.90
N ASP A 47 -0.39 0.28 9.50
CA ASP A 47 -0.96 0.67 8.21
C ASP A 47 -0.89 2.20 8.01
N ASN A 48 -1.38 2.97 9.00
CA ASN A 48 -1.34 4.42 8.97
C ASN A 48 0.09 4.97 9.01
N LEU A 49 0.98 4.34 9.81
CA LEU A 49 2.38 4.73 9.90
C LEU A 49 3.07 4.59 8.55
N PHE A 50 2.89 3.44 7.88
CA PHE A 50 3.43 3.17 6.56
C PHE A 50 2.87 4.12 5.51
N ASP A 51 1.54 4.27 5.46
CA ASP A 51 0.89 5.20 4.52
C ASP A 51 1.41 6.63 4.69
N SER A 52 1.57 7.09 5.94
CA SER A 52 2.07 8.44 6.27
C SER A 52 3.52 8.73 5.85
N ALA A 53 4.28 7.69 5.48
CA ALA A 53 5.66 7.80 5.03
C ALA A 53 5.83 7.41 3.55
N ASN A 54 4.77 6.92 2.90
CA ASN A 54 4.82 6.35 1.54
C ASN A 54 3.72 6.90 0.61
N GLY A 55 3.11 8.03 0.96
CA GLY A 55 2.07 8.67 0.16
C GLY A 55 2.58 9.14 -1.21
N SER A 56 1.88 8.73 -2.28
CA SER A 56 2.19 9.04 -3.68
C SER A 56 1.15 9.93 -4.37
N THR A 57 0.04 10.25 -3.69
CA THR A 57 -1.10 10.95 -4.33
C THR A 57 -1.36 12.30 -3.68
N ILE A 58 -1.81 13.28 -4.45
CA ILE A 58 -2.28 14.56 -3.88
C ILE A 58 -3.66 14.39 -3.22
N LYS A 59 -4.53 13.59 -3.86
CA LYS A 59 -5.89 13.29 -3.38
C LYS A 59 -5.97 11.82 -2.98
N PRO A 60 -5.87 11.49 -1.68
CA PRO A 60 -5.94 10.11 -1.23
C PRO A 60 -7.34 9.52 -1.44
N SER A 61 -7.42 8.19 -1.51
CA SER A 61 -8.70 7.50 -1.46
C SER A 61 -9.38 7.70 -0.10
N VAL A 62 -10.72 7.71 -0.09
CA VAL A 62 -11.53 7.83 1.13
C VAL A 62 -11.06 6.83 2.20
N GLY A 63 -10.76 7.33 3.40
CA GLY A 63 -10.32 6.51 4.52
C GLY A 63 -8.82 6.19 4.54
N LYS A 64 -8.03 6.75 3.61
CA LYS A 64 -6.57 6.61 3.52
C LYS A 64 -5.88 7.97 3.47
N ASP A 65 -6.31 8.89 4.33
CA ASP A 65 -5.92 10.30 4.26
C ASP A 65 -4.39 10.52 4.36
N LEU A 66 -3.68 9.61 5.03
CA LEU A 66 -2.23 9.62 5.17
C LEU A 66 -1.47 9.12 3.91
N ARG A 67 -2.15 8.60 2.89
CA ARG A 67 -1.55 8.36 1.55
C ARG A 67 -1.48 9.64 0.70
N GLY A 68 -2.02 10.73 1.22
CA GLY A 68 -2.01 12.04 0.58
C GLY A 68 -0.64 12.72 0.66
N ALA A 69 -0.50 13.81 -0.09
CA ALA A 69 0.67 14.66 0.02
C ALA A 69 0.67 15.42 1.35
N VAL A 70 1.85 15.66 1.92
CA VAL A 70 2.00 16.49 3.11
C VAL A 70 1.83 17.96 2.72
N THR A 71 0.87 18.62 3.35
CA THR A 71 0.63 20.06 3.25
C THR A 71 0.69 20.69 4.64
N VAL A 72 0.67 22.02 4.73
CA VAL A 72 0.67 22.75 6.01
C VAL A 72 -0.43 22.26 6.96
N ASN A 73 -1.60 21.90 6.42
CA ASN A 73 -2.78 21.50 7.18
C ASN A 73 -3.13 20.01 7.04
N SER A 74 -2.23 19.20 6.49
CA SER A 74 -2.51 17.77 6.28
C SER A 74 -2.56 17.01 7.61
N PRO A 75 -3.30 15.88 7.68
CA PRO A 75 -3.46 15.10 8.92
C PRO A 75 -2.15 14.46 9.42
N HIS A 76 -1.11 14.41 8.58
CA HIS A 76 0.22 13.88 8.92
C HIS A 76 0.78 14.51 10.20
N TRP A 77 0.64 15.82 10.40
CA TRP A 77 1.24 16.51 11.54
C TRP A 77 0.69 16.02 12.88
N GLU A 78 -0.63 15.87 12.98
CA GLU A 78 -1.29 15.36 14.19
C GLU A 78 -1.06 13.86 14.35
N PHE A 79 -1.08 13.10 13.26
CA PHE A 79 -0.78 11.68 13.29
C PHE A 79 0.65 11.41 13.77
N TRP A 80 1.67 12.10 13.23
CA TRP A 80 3.07 11.91 13.60
C TRP A 80 3.34 12.22 15.06
N LYS A 81 2.70 13.24 15.64
CA LYS A 81 2.79 13.52 17.09
C LYS A 81 2.32 12.31 17.91
N LYS A 82 1.16 11.75 17.56
CA LYS A 82 0.61 10.56 18.23
C LYS A 82 1.46 9.32 17.99
N ALA A 83 1.95 9.14 16.76
CA ALA A 83 2.76 8.01 16.39
C ALA A 83 4.09 7.97 17.14
N LEU A 84 4.72 9.13 17.39
CA LEU A 84 5.93 9.20 18.20
C LEU A 84 5.71 8.72 19.63
N ILE A 85 4.60 9.12 20.27
CA ILE A 85 4.25 8.65 21.63
C ILE A 85 4.11 7.13 21.65
N VAL A 86 3.39 6.58 20.66
CA VAL A 86 3.21 5.13 20.54
C VAL A 86 4.54 4.42 20.31
N LEU A 87 5.34 4.87 19.35
CA LEU A 87 6.64 4.26 19.04
C LEU A 87 7.62 4.35 20.21
N GLU A 88 7.64 5.45 20.96
CA GLU A 88 8.51 5.62 22.13
C GLU A 88 8.09 4.70 23.30
N SER A 89 6.83 4.24 23.33
CA SER A 89 6.34 3.23 24.28
C SER A 89 6.55 1.78 23.83
N MET A 90 6.94 1.55 22.57
CA MET A 90 7.12 0.19 22.03
C MET A 90 8.50 -0.37 22.36
N GLU A 91 8.51 -1.62 22.84
CA GLU A 91 9.72 -2.40 23.01
C GLU A 91 9.55 -3.81 22.43
N TYR A 92 10.66 -4.41 22.01
CA TYR A 92 10.66 -5.79 21.56
C TYR A 92 10.88 -6.71 22.75
N GLU A 93 9.91 -7.59 23.00
CA GLU A 93 10.11 -8.72 23.90
C GLU A 93 11.15 -9.68 23.29
N THR A 94 12.37 -9.64 23.84
CA THR A 94 13.47 -10.46 23.35
C THR A 94 14.08 -11.26 24.49
N LYS A 95 14.29 -12.57 24.25
CA LYS A 95 15.04 -13.43 25.18
C LYS A 95 16.54 -13.12 25.20
N THR A 96 17.01 -12.36 24.20
CA THR A 96 18.41 -11.96 24.03
C THR A 96 18.52 -10.45 24.15
N LYS A 97 19.59 -9.91 24.75
CA LYS A 97 19.84 -8.45 24.86
C LYS A 97 20.06 -7.71 23.52
N LYS A 98 19.76 -8.32 22.37
CA LYS A 98 19.94 -7.71 21.05
C LYS A 98 18.81 -6.71 20.81
N GLN A 99 19.15 -5.43 20.74
CA GLN A 99 18.22 -4.38 20.35
C GLN A 99 17.92 -4.48 18.86
N VAL A 100 16.63 -4.62 18.51
CA VAL A 100 16.17 -4.53 17.12
C VAL A 100 15.96 -3.04 16.81
N PRO A 101 16.69 -2.45 15.85
CA PRO A 101 16.74 -1.00 15.68
C PRO A 101 15.50 -0.42 14.97
N SER A 102 14.55 -1.25 14.53
CA SER A 102 13.41 -0.84 13.70
C SER A 102 12.53 0.22 14.36
N VAL A 103 12.14 0.07 15.63
CA VAL A 103 11.32 1.07 16.34
C VAL A 103 12.11 2.38 16.50
N THR A 104 13.36 2.31 16.95
CA THR A 104 14.25 3.47 17.04
C THR A 104 14.45 4.18 15.70
N ASN A 105 14.55 3.41 14.62
CA ASN A 105 14.69 3.96 13.27
C ASN A 105 13.38 4.59 12.79
N TRP A 106 12.21 4.01 13.10
CA TRP A 106 10.93 4.65 12.82
C TRP A 106 10.80 6.00 13.53
N ILE A 107 11.18 6.09 14.79
CA ILE A 107 11.19 7.37 15.54
C ILE A 107 12.08 8.39 14.82
N LYS A 108 13.29 8.00 14.40
CA LYS A 108 14.21 8.87 13.65
C LYS A 108 13.61 9.29 12.31
N THR A 109 13.01 8.37 11.56
CA THR A 109 12.37 8.63 10.27
C THR A 109 11.25 9.65 10.42
N ILE A 110 10.33 9.46 11.37
CA ILE A 110 9.20 10.39 11.58
C ILE A 110 9.69 11.78 11.99
N LYS A 111 10.67 11.87 12.91
CA LYS A 111 11.29 13.16 13.29
C LYS A 111 11.98 13.83 12.08
N GLY A 112 12.68 13.06 11.27
CA GLY A 112 13.32 13.54 10.04
C GLY A 112 12.31 14.06 9.02
N LEU A 113 11.24 13.31 8.76
CA LEU A 113 10.16 13.71 7.85
C LEU A 113 9.48 15.00 8.31
N GLN A 114 9.23 15.16 9.61
CA GLN A 114 8.67 16.39 10.17
C GLN A 114 9.56 17.61 9.88
N ILE A 115 10.87 17.49 10.12
CA ILE A 115 11.85 18.57 9.89
C ILE A 115 11.93 18.90 8.39
N LEU A 116 12.05 17.87 7.56
CA LEU A 116 12.21 17.99 6.12
C LEU A 116 10.97 18.62 5.47
N CYS A 117 9.77 18.10 5.77
CA CYS A 117 8.53 18.65 5.24
C CYS A 117 8.33 20.10 5.69
N LYS A 118 8.62 20.41 6.96
CA LYS A 118 8.52 21.79 7.47
C LYS A 118 9.45 22.74 6.71
N ARG A 119 10.68 22.29 6.41
CA ARG A 119 11.64 23.08 5.63
C ARG A 119 11.16 23.29 4.20
N LEU A 120 10.78 22.23 3.50
CA LEU A 120 10.32 22.31 2.11
C LEU A 120 9.06 23.18 1.97
N LEU A 121 8.07 23.04 2.86
CA LEU A 121 6.89 23.91 2.85
C LEU A 121 7.27 25.39 3.05
N LYS A 122 8.23 25.68 3.95
CA LYS A 122 8.73 27.04 4.17
C LYS A 122 9.45 27.60 2.94
N ASP A 123 10.14 26.75 2.19
CA ASP A 123 10.87 27.12 0.97
C ASP A 123 9.94 27.27 -0.26
N GLY A 124 8.62 27.14 -0.07
CA GLY A 124 7.61 27.46 -1.10
C GLY A 124 6.97 26.26 -1.79
N PHE A 125 7.33 25.03 -1.41
CA PHE A 125 6.67 23.84 -1.94
C PHE A 125 5.22 23.77 -1.46
N LYS A 126 4.26 23.58 -2.38
CA LYS A 126 2.83 23.50 -2.04
C LYS A 126 2.48 22.22 -1.28
N CYS A 127 3.14 21.12 -1.61
CA CYS A 127 2.96 19.83 -1.00
C CYS A 127 4.21 18.95 -1.19
N ILE A 128 4.36 17.93 -0.35
CA ILE A 128 5.46 16.96 -0.40
C ILE A 128 4.90 15.55 -0.58
N LEU A 129 5.38 14.83 -1.59
CA LEU A 129 5.08 13.41 -1.82
C LEU A 129 6.15 12.56 -1.16
N LEU A 130 5.78 11.80 -0.14
CA LEU A 130 6.74 11.08 0.70
C LEU A 130 7.28 9.81 0.04
N ARG A 131 6.57 9.27 -0.95
CA ARG A 131 7.06 8.19 -1.83
C ARG A 131 8.44 8.51 -2.44
N ASN A 132 8.73 9.79 -2.68
CA ASN A 132 9.99 10.23 -3.31
C ASN A 132 11.20 10.20 -2.36
N PHE A 133 11.00 9.90 -1.07
CA PHE A 133 12.06 9.89 -0.05
C PHE A 133 12.46 8.47 0.37
N ASN A 134 11.94 7.45 -0.30
CA ASN A 134 12.34 6.07 -0.09
C ASN A 134 13.36 5.62 -1.16
N GLN A 135 13.89 4.41 -1.00
CA GLN A 135 14.89 3.84 -1.91
C GLN A 135 14.28 2.92 -2.99
N ASP A 136 12.95 2.89 -3.13
CA ASP A 136 12.29 2.05 -4.15
C ASP A 136 12.82 2.36 -5.56
N PRO A 137 13.02 3.64 -5.97
CA PRO A 137 13.49 3.91 -7.33
C PRO A 137 14.88 3.32 -7.63
N ILE A 138 15.80 3.35 -6.65
CA ILE A 138 17.14 2.75 -6.85
C ILE A 138 17.08 1.22 -6.82
N GLU A 139 16.19 0.62 -6.03
CA GLU A 139 15.95 -0.83 -6.04
C GLU A 139 15.33 -1.31 -7.36
N ASN A 140 14.37 -0.55 -7.90
CA ASN A 140 13.77 -0.76 -9.21
C ASN A 140 14.85 -0.71 -10.30
N PHE A 141 15.70 0.32 -10.27
CA PHE A 141 16.82 0.45 -11.21
C PHE A 141 17.80 -0.72 -11.12
N PHE A 142 18.11 -1.23 -9.92
CA PHE A 142 18.89 -2.46 -9.79
C PHE A 142 18.15 -3.68 -10.35
N GLY A 143 16.83 -3.71 -10.28
CA GLY A 143 15.98 -4.69 -10.97
C GLY A 143 16.16 -4.62 -12.49
N SER A 144 16.12 -3.42 -13.05
CA SER A 144 16.36 -3.15 -14.48
C SER A 144 17.73 -3.65 -14.93
N ILE A 145 18.79 -3.41 -14.14
CA ILE A 145 20.15 -3.91 -14.42
C ILE A 145 20.19 -5.44 -14.46
N ARG A 146 19.55 -6.12 -13.49
CA ARG A 146 19.49 -7.59 -13.47
C ARG A 146 18.68 -8.14 -14.64
N SER A 147 17.59 -7.47 -15.03
CA SER A 147 16.77 -7.86 -16.18
C SER A 147 17.53 -7.71 -17.50
N HIS A 148 18.34 -6.65 -17.64
CA HIS A 148 19.18 -6.44 -18.82
C HIS A 148 20.20 -7.59 -19.03
N GLY A 149 20.68 -8.19 -17.94
CA GLY A 149 21.56 -9.35 -17.99
C GLY A 149 20.87 -10.67 -18.38
N VAL A 150 19.53 -10.70 -18.48
CA VAL A 150 18.67 -11.86 -18.75
C VAL A 150 18.97 -13.05 -17.82
N ARG A 151 19.91 -13.92 -18.20
CA ARG A 151 20.36 -15.06 -17.38
C ARG A 151 21.42 -14.66 -16.34
N ASN A 152 22.10 -13.54 -16.56
CA ASN A 152 23.12 -13.02 -15.65
C ASN A 152 22.52 -12.06 -14.61
N ILE A 153 21.78 -12.62 -13.66
CA ILE A 153 21.13 -11.88 -12.56
C ILE A 153 22.12 -11.41 -11.47
N LYS A 154 23.40 -11.76 -11.59
CA LYS A 154 24.50 -11.36 -10.69
C LYS A 154 25.66 -10.82 -11.52
N PRO A 155 25.52 -9.61 -12.10
CA PRO A 155 26.54 -9.06 -12.97
C PRO A 155 27.87 -8.85 -12.24
N THR A 156 28.98 -9.08 -12.94
CA THR A 156 30.29 -8.57 -12.49
C THR A 156 30.30 -7.04 -12.52
N CYS A 157 31.29 -6.38 -11.90
CA CYS A 157 31.42 -4.93 -11.96
C CYS A 157 31.46 -4.41 -13.42
N ALA A 158 32.12 -5.11 -14.34
CA ALA A 158 32.17 -4.72 -15.75
C ALA A 158 30.80 -4.84 -16.43
N ASN A 159 30.07 -5.93 -16.19
CA ASN A 159 28.71 -6.12 -16.71
C ASN A 159 27.73 -5.10 -16.12
N PHE A 160 27.89 -4.75 -14.84
CA PHE A 160 27.09 -3.73 -14.18
C PHE A 160 27.30 -2.38 -14.85
N ILE A 161 28.55 -1.95 -15.04
CA ILE A 161 28.88 -0.68 -15.72
C ILE A 161 28.30 -0.66 -17.13
N SER A 162 28.41 -1.75 -17.89
CA SER A 162 27.83 -1.85 -19.22
C SER A 162 26.31 -1.69 -19.20
N SER A 163 25.62 -2.44 -18.33
CA SER A 163 24.16 -2.41 -18.22
C SER A 163 23.67 -1.04 -17.74
N PHE A 164 24.37 -0.43 -16.79
CA PHE A 164 24.09 0.92 -16.31
C PHE A 164 24.13 1.93 -17.47
N LYS A 165 25.23 1.95 -18.24
CA LYS A 165 25.37 2.85 -19.40
C LYS A 165 24.26 2.61 -20.42
N SER A 166 23.97 1.35 -20.74
CA SER A 166 22.90 0.99 -21.67
C SER A 166 21.53 1.46 -21.19
N LEU A 167 21.20 1.32 -19.91
CA LEU A 167 19.93 1.78 -19.37
C LEU A 167 19.83 3.31 -19.37
N VAL A 168 20.88 4.02 -18.97
CA VAL A 168 20.89 5.49 -18.98
C VAL A 168 20.70 6.04 -20.39
N ILE A 169 21.41 5.49 -21.38
CA ILE A 169 21.30 5.90 -22.78
C ILE A 169 19.89 5.65 -23.35
N ASN A 170 19.25 4.56 -22.91
CA ASN A 170 17.91 4.18 -23.34
C ASN A 170 16.83 4.66 -22.36
N ASN A 171 17.05 5.78 -21.65
CA ASN A 171 16.02 6.38 -20.80
C ASN A 171 15.39 5.41 -19.77
N LEU A 172 16.25 4.59 -19.16
CA LEU A 172 15.88 3.59 -18.16
C LEU A 172 14.91 2.51 -18.66
N THR A 173 14.65 2.41 -19.96
CA THR A 173 13.72 1.41 -20.52
C THR A 173 14.27 0.01 -20.26
N SER A 174 13.59 -0.73 -19.39
CA SER A 174 13.76 -2.16 -19.26
C SER A 174 12.42 -2.80 -18.96
N SER A 175 12.20 -4.02 -19.45
CA SER A 175 11.08 -4.82 -18.98
C SER A 175 11.19 -4.97 -17.46
N HIS A 176 10.18 -4.50 -16.70
CA HIS A 176 10.13 -4.77 -15.27
C HIS A 176 10.32 -6.27 -15.03
N SER A 177 11.25 -6.64 -14.17
CA SER A 177 11.48 -8.05 -13.84
C SER A 177 10.20 -8.69 -13.30
N ILE A 178 9.82 -9.85 -13.86
CA ILE A 178 8.67 -10.64 -13.38
C ILE A 178 8.87 -10.94 -11.88
N GLY A 179 7.93 -10.47 -11.05
CA GLY A 179 7.99 -10.63 -9.59
C GLY A 179 8.83 -9.59 -8.84
N SER A 180 8.96 -8.36 -9.37
CA SER A 180 9.54 -7.23 -8.63
C SER A 180 8.85 -7.02 -7.27
N ASN A 181 9.64 -6.66 -6.25
CA ASN A 181 9.13 -6.42 -4.89
C ASN A 181 8.72 -4.95 -4.66
N CYS A 182 9.24 -4.05 -5.48
CA CYS A 182 9.00 -2.61 -5.40
C CYS A 182 7.85 -2.24 -6.35
N GLU A 183 7.02 -1.30 -5.91
CA GLU A 183 5.98 -0.72 -6.76
C GLU A 183 6.61 0.05 -7.93
N ASN A 184 5.87 0.22 -9.03
CA ASN A 184 6.28 1.10 -10.12
C ASN A 184 6.55 2.52 -9.56
N ASP A 185 7.63 3.13 -10.04
CA ASP A 185 8.12 4.44 -9.64
C ASP A 185 7.91 5.51 -10.71
N ASP A 186 7.18 5.17 -11.79
CA ASP A 186 6.85 6.04 -12.92
C ASP A 186 8.10 6.71 -13.55
N CYS A 187 9.27 6.08 -13.41
CA CYS A 187 10.54 6.64 -13.90
C CYS A 187 10.81 6.36 -15.40
N ASN A 188 9.88 5.67 -16.08
CA ASN A 188 9.94 5.49 -17.53
C ASN A 188 9.77 6.84 -18.22
N GLY A 189 10.72 7.26 -19.05
CA GLY A 189 10.57 8.53 -19.78
C GLY A 189 11.26 9.74 -19.14
N VAL A 190 11.92 9.59 -17.99
CA VAL A 190 12.43 10.74 -17.18
C VAL A 190 13.61 11.47 -17.83
N LEU A 191 14.43 10.79 -18.62
CA LEU A 191 15.56 11.37 -19.35
C LEU A 191 15.17 11.62 -20.81
N ASP A 192 15.76 12.63 -21.44
CA ASP A 192 15.70 12.73 -22.89
C ASP A 192 16.40 11.52 -23.49
N ASN A 193 15.73 10.81 -24.40
CA ASN A 193 16.33 9.61 -24.96
C ASN A 193 17.47 10.02 -25.92
N LEU A 194 18.60 9.29 -25.92
CA LEU A 194 19.76 9.69 -26.73
C LEU A 194 19.41 9.82 -28.22
N LYS A 195 18.45 9.02 -28.70
CA LYS A 195 17.97 9.08 -30.08
C LYS A 195 17.24 10.40 -30.36
N GLU A 196 16.41 10.88 -29.46
CA GLU A 196 15.70 12.16 -29.55
C GLU A 196 16.68 13.34 -29.44
N PHE A 197 17.68 13.25 -28.54
CA PHE A 197 18.77 14.22 -28.48
C PHE A 197 19.58 14.30 -29.79
N LEU A 198 19.91 13.14 -30.38
CA LEU A 198 20.74 13.07 -31.59
C LEU A 198 19.98 13.40 -32.88
N PHE A 199 18.69 13.08 -32.94
CA PHE A 199 17.92 13.11 -34.18
C PHE A 199 16.75 14.11 -34.19
N ASN A 200 16.43 14.77 -33.07
CA ASN A 200 15.37 15.79 -32.99
C ASN A 200 14.00 15.34 -33.55
N ASP A 201 13.75 14.03 -33.55
CA ASP A 201 12.50 13.47 -34.05
C ASP A 201 11.42 13.63 -32.98
N ASN A 202 10.55 14.63 -33.14
CA ASN A 202 9.29 14.76 -32.41
C ASN A 202 8.39 13.56 -32.72
N LEU A 203 8.60 12.42 -32.07
CA LEU A 203 7.70 11.28 -32.16
C LEU A 203 6.59 11.45 -31.11
N THR A 204 5.52 12.12 -31.54
CA THR A 204 4.20 12.03 -30.90
C THR A 204 3.74 10.58 -30.92
N GLY A 205 3.92 9.88 -29.81
CA GLY A 205 3.54 8.48 -29.67
C GLY A 205 3.32 8.12 -28.21
N ILE A 206 2.26 8.66 -27.62
CA ILE A 206 1.73 8.17 -26.34
C ILE A 206 1.28 6.73 -26.58
N HIS A 207 2.14 5.78 -26.23
CA HIS A 207 1.69 4.40 -26.05
C HIS A 207 0.87 4.34 -24.76
N PRO A 208 -0.34 3.77 -24.77
CA PRO A 208 -1.09 3.54 -23.55
C PRO A 208 -0.24 2.66 -22.63
N LEU A 209 -0.03 3.13 -21.40
CA LEU A 209 0.42 2.29 -20.30
C LEU A 209 -0.65 1.21 -20.12
N GLU A 210 -0.36 -0.02 -20.54
CA GLU A 210 -1.14 -1.17 -20.15
C GLU A 210 -0.95 -1.36 -18.64
N ASP A 211 -2.04 -1.17 -17.90
CA ASP A 211 -2.11 -1.45 -16.47
C ASP A 211 -1.67 -2.90 -16.22
N ALA A 212 -0.61 -3.05 -15.41
CA ALA A 212 -0.13 -4.35 -14.98
C ALA A 212 -1.24 -5.09 -14.21
N GLU A 213 -1.60 -6.28 -14.69
CA GLU A 213 -2.57 -7.16 -14.07
C GLU A 213 -2.24 -7.42 -12.59
N ASP A 214 -3.26 -7.29 -11.73
CA ASP A 214 -3.19 -7.63 -10.31
C ASP A 214 -2.72 -9.08 -10.13
N ALA A 215 -1.48 -9.28 -9.69
CA ALA A 215 -0.98 -10.59 -9.30
C ALA A 215 -1.71 -11.07 -8.03
N ILE A 216 -2.67 -11.98 -8.20
CA ILE A 216 -3.33 -12.69 -7.10
C ILE A 216 -2.31 -13.62 -6.46
N ILE A 217 -1.76 -13.23 -5.32
CA ILE A 217 -0.96 -14.11 -4.47
C ILE A 217 -1.93 -14.92 -3.59
N THR A 218 -2.06 -16.21 -3.89
CA THR A 218 -2.79 -17.16 -3.05
C THR A 218 -1.99 -17.41 -1.78
N LEU A 219 -2.48 -16.88 -0.64
CA LEU A 219 -2.00 -17.29 0.67
C LEU A 219 -2.71 -18.59 1.04
N GLU A 220 -1.95 -19.69 1.16
CA GLU A 220 -2.46 -20.92 1.75
C GLU A 220 -2.66 -20.69 3.26
N ILE A 221 -3.91 -20.44 3.66
CA ILE A 221 -4.30 -20.41 5.06
C ILE A 221 -4.57 -21.86 5.48
N PRO A 222 -3.95 -22.38 6.55
CA PRO A 222 -4.34 -23.67 7.11
C PRO A 222 -5.81 -23.58 7.52
N ILE A 223 -6.68 -24.35 6.89
CA ILE A 223 -8.11 -24.40 7.21
C ILE A 223 -8.23 -25.06 8.58
N PRO A 224 -8.57 -24.34 9.66
CA PRO A 224 -8.99 -24.99 10.88
C PRO A 224 -10.41 -25.51 10.63
N ASN A 225 -10.73 -26.72 11.09
CA ASN A 225 -12.10 -27.26 11.04
C ASN A 225 -13.07 -26.25 11.70
N GLN A 226 -13.79 -25.47 10.89
CA GLN A 226 -14.70 -24.44 11.39
C GLN A 226 -16.06 -25.05 11.73
N GLN A 227 -16.49 -24.87 12.98
CA GLN A 227 -17.92 -24.89 13.32
C GLN A 227 -18.65 -23.73 12.59
N PRO A 228 -19.97 -23.84 12.34
CA PRO A 228 -20.68 -22.91 11.47
C PRO A 228 -20.89 -21.57 12.17
N TYR A 229 -19.99 -20.61 11.92
CA TYR A 229 -20.16 -19.21 12.32
C TYR A 229 -21.18 -18.50 11.41
N ALA A 230 -22.47 -18.77 11.61
CA ALA A 230 -23.56 -18.25 10.78
C ALA A 230 -23.61 -16.69 10.71
N SER A 231 -23.19 -15.99 11.77
CA SER A 231 -23.19 -14.52 11.84
C SER A 231 -22.00 -13.85 11.13
N ILE A 232 -20.86 -14.54 11.01
CA ILE A 232 -19.69 -14.02 10.29
C ILE A 232 -19.94 -14.09 8.77
N ASN A 233 -20.59 -15.18 8.35
CA ASN A 233 -20.90 -15.43 6.95
C ASN A 233 -21.95 -14.44 6.38
N SER A 234 -22.90 -13.96 7.20
CA SER A 234 -23.85 -12.93 6.76
C SER A 234 -23.19 -11.55 6.59
N ASN A 235 -22.22 -11.21 7.44
CA ASN A 235 -21.53 -9.92 7.44
C ASN A 235 -20.55 -9.75 6.26
N SER A 236 -19.78 -10.78 5.94
CA SER A 236 -18.88 -10.78 4.77
C SER A 236 -19.68 -10.73 3.46
N ARG A 237 -20.77 -11.49 3.38
CA ARG A 237 -21.72 -11.45 2.25
C ARG A 237 -22.31 -10.06 2.06
N ALA A 238 -22.76 -9.39 3.11
CA ALA A 238 -23.29 -8.04 3.00
C ALA A 238 -22.28 -7.03 2.44
N TYR A 239 -21.02 -7.08 2.89
CA TYR A 239 -19.95 -6.21 2.37
C TYR A 239 -19.66 -6.49 0.88
N VAL A 240 -19.48 -7.77 0.52
CA VAL A 240 -19.19 -8.18 -0.87
C VAL A 240 -20.35 -7.82 -1.78
N THR A 241 -21.59 -8.12 -1.38
CA THR A 241 -22.80 -7.74 -2.12
C THR A 241 -22.88 -6.23 -2.31
N GLY A 242 -22.59 -5.43 -1.27
CA GLY A 242 -22.53 -3.97 -1.39
C GLY A 242 -21.47 -3.47 -2.39
N TRP A 243 -20.30 -4.10 -2.42
CA TRP A 243 -19.26 -3.79 -3.41
C TRP A 243 -19.66 -4.18 -4.84
N VAL A 244 -20.24 -5.37 -5.02
CA VAL A 244 -20.76 -5.85 -6.32
C VAL A 244 -21.85 -4.90 -6.82
N MET A 245 -22.78 -4.49 -5.95
CA MET A 245 -23.83 -3.54 -6.30
C MET A 245 -23.27 -2.20 -6.78
N LYS A 246 -22.20 -1.68 -6.15
CA LYS A 246 -21.51 -0.46 -6.63
C LYS A 246 -20.93 -0.62 -8.04
N LYS A 247 -20.46 -1.81 -8.41
CA LYS A 247 -19.91 -2.09 -9.75
C LYS A 247 -21.04 -2.21 -10.77
N ILE A 248 -22.10 -2.98 -10.47
CA ILE A 248 -23.24 -3.15 -11.38
C ILE A 248 -23.92 -1.81 -11.64
N LYS A 249 -24.09 -0.97 -10.61
CA LYS A 249 -24.65 0.38 -10.72
C LYS A 249 -23.94 1.24 -11.79
N LYS A 250 -22.62 1.10 -11.92
CA LYS A 250 -21.83 1.78 -12.97
C LYS A 250 -22.08 1.17 -14.35
N ILE A 251 -22.13 -0.16 -14.45
CA ILE A 251 -22.34 -0.89 -15.71
C ILE A 251 -23.72 -0.60 -16.29
N THR A 252 -24.76 -0.62 -15.45
CA THR A 252 -26.16 -0.42 -15.87
C THR A 252 -26.55 1.05 -15.95
N LYS A 253 -25.63 1.99 -15.70
CA LYS A 253 -25.88 3.44 -15.68
C LYS A 253 -27.11 3.82 -14.84
N ASN A 254 -27.27 3.23 -13.65
CA ASN A 254 -28.45 3.41 -12.79
C ASN A 254 -29.79 3.05 -13.45
N CYS A 255 -29.84 2.06 -14.35
CA CYS A 255 -31.11 1.60 -14.91
C CYS A 255 -32.09 1.18 -13.80
N ASN A 256 -33.25 1.85 -13.72
CA ASN A 256 -34.25 1.62 -12.66
C ASN A 256 -34.67 0.16 -12.57
N HIS A 257 -34.97 -0.49 -13.71
CA HIS A 257 -35.38 -1.91 -13.72
C HIS A 257 -34.31 -2.84 -13.13
N CYS A 258 -33.03 -2.63 -13.47
CA CYS A 258 -31.92 -3.41 -12.94
C CYS A 258 -31.76 -3.19 -11.43
N MET A 259 -31.92 -1.95 -10.96
CA MET A 259 -31.80 -1.64 -9.54
C MET A 259 -32.95 -2.23 -8.74
N THR A 260 -34.20 -2.11 -9.20
CA THR A 260 -35.37 -2.69 -8.52
C THR A 260 -35.31 -4.22 -8.49
N THR A 261 -34.73 -4.87 -9.49
CA THR A 261 -34.56 -6.34 -9.49
C THR A 261 -33.53 -6.82 -8.46
N MET A 262 -32.54 -5.99 -8.13
CA MET A 262 -31.44 -6.35 -7.23
C MET A 262 -31.60 -5.82 -5.80
N HIS A 263 -32.53 -4.89 -5.57
CA HIS A 263 -32.88 -4.40 -4.25
C HIS A 263 -34.15 -5.10 -3.76
N SER A 264 -34.17 -5.46 -2.49
CA SER A 264 -35.39 -5.87 -1.80
C SER A 264 -35.95 -4.69 -1.03
N ASP A 265 -37.25 -4.43 -1.16
CA ASP A 265 -37.95 -3.42 -0.35
C ASP A 265 -38.14 -3.88 1.11
N ALA A 266 -37.90 -5.17 1.39
CA ALA A 266 -37.99 -5.73 2.73
C ALA A 266 -36.62 -5.70 3.43
N VAL A 267 -36.53 -4.93 4.52
CA VAL A 267 -35.42 -5.02 5.47
C VAL A 267 -35.62 -6.30 6.30
N LEU A 268 -34.95 -7.38 5.92
CA LEU A 268 -34.89 -8.62 6.70
C LEU A 268 -34.05 -8.38 7.97
N LYS A 269 -34.24 -9.18 9.02
CA LYS A 269 -33.39 -9.13 10.25
C LYS A 269 -31.90 -9.35 9.95
N GLU A 270 -31.59 -9.89 8.77
CA GLU A 270 -30.24 -10.15 8.25
C GLU A 270 -29.62 -8.93 7.55
N HIS A 271 -30.42 -7.90 7.24
CA HIS A 271 -29.98 -6.66 6.59
C HIS A 271 -29.50 -5.66 7.66
N MET A 272 -28.18 -5.58 7.82
CA MET A 272 -27.55 -4.59 8.70
C MET A 272 -27.24 -3.32 7.91
N VAL A 273 -28.00 -2.26 8.16
CA VAL A 273 -27.76 -0.92 7.57
C VAL A 273 -26.63 -0.25 8.36
N ILE A 274 -25.53 0.10 7.68
CA ILE A 274 -24.51 0.99 8.25
C ILE A 274 -25.12 2.39 8.24
N GLN A 275 -25.59 2.88 9.39
CA GLN A 275 -25.80 4.31 9.56
C GLN A 275 -24.42 4.96 9.63
N ALA A 276 -24.18 5.89 8.70
CA ALA A 276 -23.04 6.80 8.72
C ALA A 276 -23.25 7.88 9.78
#